data_AF-A0A1J3CWU8-F1
#
_entry.id   AF-A0A1J3CWU8-F1
#
_cell.length_a   1.000
_cell.length_b   1.000
_cell.length_c   1.000
_cell.angle_alpha   90.00
_cell.angle_beta   90.00
_cell.angle_gamma   90.00
#
_symmetry.space_group_name_H-M   'P 1'
#
loop_
_entity.id
_entity.type
_entity.pdbx_description
1 polymer ?
#
loop_
_entity_poly.entity_id
_entity_poly.type
_entity_poly.pdbx_seq_one_letter_code
_entity_poly.pdbx_strand_id
1 'polypeptide(L)'
;VNDLYSFSQRDLEFIVKFKEEYGSDTFRCLLHSVCPSIYGHEIVKAGITLSLFGGVRKHSMDRNKVPVRGDIHVIIVGDPGLGKSQLLQAASA
;
A
#
# COMPACT_ATOMS: atom_id res chain seq x y z
N VAL A 1 -4.96 25.67 8.64
CA VAL A 1 -5.62 24.37 8.34
C VAL A 1 -5.06 23.91 6.99
N ASN A 2 -3.73 23.85 6.92
CA ASN A 2 -2.96 24.13 5.70
C ASN A 2 -1.95 22.99 5.46
N ASP A 3 -1.69 22.71 4.19
CA ASP A 3 -0.54 21.99 3.61
C ASP A 3 -0.38 20.47 3.77
N LEU A 4 -1.19 19.73 4.54
CA LEU A 4 -0.95 18.27 4.65
C LEU A 4 -1.20 17.45 3.36
N TYR A 5 -1.88 18.03 2.37
CA TYR A 5 -2.22 17.37 1.09
C TYR A 5 -1.68 18.10 -0.14
N SER A 6 -0.86 19.14 0.04
CA SER A 6 -0.27 19.85 -1.09
C SER A 6 1.09 19.25 -1.42
N PHE A 7 1.17 18.53 -2.53
CA PHE A 7 2.45 18.15 -3.11
C PHE A 7 3.22 19.41 -3.51
N SER A 8 4.52 19.46 -3.16
CA SER A 8 5.39 20.52 -3.67
C SER A 8 5.64 20.33 -5.17
N GLN A 9 6.12 21.39 -5.83
CA GLN A 9 6.50 21.32 -7.24
C GLN A 9 7.52 20.19 -7.52
N ARG A 10 8.46 19.97 -6.59
CA ARG A 10 9.46 18.89 -6.69
C ARG A 10 8.83 17.50 -6.57
N ASP A 11 7.82 17.34 -5.71
CA ASP A 11 7.11 16.07 -5.55
C ASP A 11 6.33 15.72 -6.82
N LEU A 12 5.66 16.70 -7.41
CA LEU A 12 4.93 16.52 -8.67
C LEU A 12 5.88 16.14 -9.81
N GLU A 13 7.01 16.85 -9.94
CA GLU A 13 8.05 16.53 -10.93
C GLU A 13 8.60 15.11 -10.74
N PHE A 14 8.85 14.71 -9.48
CA PHE A 14 9.29 13.36 -9.16
C PHE A 14 8.24 12.31 -9.53
N ILE A 15 6.97 12.52 -9.18
CA ILE A 15 5.89 11.56 -9.48
C ILE A 15 5.75 11.35 -10.99
N VAL A 16 5.78 12.43 -11.78
CA VAL A 16 5.69 12.36 -13.24
C VAL A 16 6.89 11.60 -13.81
N LYS A 17 8.11 11.99 -13.41
CA LYS A 17 9.33 11.34 -13.87
C LYS A 17 9.37 9.86 -13.51
N PHE A 18 9.02 9.52 -12.27
CA PHE A 18 8.98 8.14 -11.80
C PHE A 18 7.99 7.29 -12.60
N LYS A 19 6.81 7.84 -12.91
CA LYS A 19 5.82 7.17 -13.75
C LYS A 19 6.32 6.97 -15.18
N GLU A 20 7.00 7.95 -15.76
CA GLU A 20 7.54 7.86 -17.12
C GLU A 20 8.67 6.82 -17.21
N GLU A 21 9.56 6.77 -16.21
CA GLU A 21 10.72 5.88 -16.20
C GLU A 21 10.36 4.43 -15.82
N TYR A 22 9.46 4.23 -14.86
CA TYR A 22 9.12 2.91 -14.30
C TYR A 22 7.68 2.49 -14.60
N GLY A 23 7.01 3.07 -15.61
CA GLY A 23 5.58 2.89 -15.85
C GLY A 23 5.13 1.43 -15.99
N SER A 24 5.95 0.56 -16.60
CA SER A 24 5.66 -0.88 -16.73
C SER A 24 5.78 -1.66 -15.41
N ASP A 25 6.67 -1.20 -14.51
CA ASP A 25 7.11 -1.93 -13.33
C ASP A 25 6.82 -1.16 -12.02
N THR A 26 5.98 -0.14 -12.08
CA THR A 26 5.70 0.78 -10.96
C THR A 26 5.28 0.00 -9.71
N PHE A 27 4.40 -0.99 -9.88
CA PHE A 27 3.96 -1.83 -8.77
C PHE A 27 5.14 -2.60 -8.17
N ARG A 28 5.98 -3.22 -8.99
CA ARG A 28 7.17 -3.95 -8.53
C ARG A 28 8.14 -3.03 -7.79
N CYS A 29 8.40 -1.82 -8.29
CA CYS A 29 9.24 -0.85 -7.59
C CYS A 29 8.68 -0.49 -6.21
N LEU A 30 7.36 -0.29 -6.13
CA LEU A 30 6.69 -0.01 -4.87
C LEU A 30 6.79 -1.19 -3.89
N LEU A 31 6.58 -2.43 -4.37
CA LEU A 31 6.74 -3.65 -3.57
C LEU A 31 8.13 -3.79 -2.96
N HIS A 32 9.17 -3.53 -3.75
CA HIS A 32 10.56 -3.63 -3.28
C HIS A 32 10.94 -2.49 -2.32
N SER A 33 10.23 -1.34 -2.38
CA SER A 33 10.39 -0.28 -1.40
C SER A 33 9.75 -0.60 -0.04
N VAL A 34 8.79 -1.53 0.02
CA VAL A 34 8.18 -1.97 1.28
C VAL A 34 9.07 -3.01 1.97
N CYS A 35 9.53 -2.67 3.18
CA CYS A 35 10.41 -3.50 4.00
C CYS A 35 11.63 -4.04 3.20
N PRO A 36 12.53 -3.15 2.72
CA PRO A 36 13.64 -3.54 1.85
C PRO A 36 14.68 -4.44 2.56
N SER A 37 14.67 -4.47 3.90
CA SER A 37 15.52 -5.35 4.71
C SER A 37 15.17 -6.83 4.61
N ILE A 38 13.97 -7.18 4.12
CA ILE A 38 13.54 -8.55 3.92
C ILE A 38 13.58 -8.87 2.42
N TYR A 39 14.40 -9.85 2.04
CA TYR A 39 14.46 -10.36 0.67
C TYR A 39 13.30 -11.31 0.37
N GLY A 40 12.77 -11.27 -0.85
CA GLY A 40 11.68 -12.13 -1.31
C GLY A 40 10.31 -11.75 -0.75
N HIS A 41 9.44 -12.76 -0.60
CA HIS A 41 8.08 -12.63 -0.10
C HIS A 41 7.21 -11.62 -0.86
N GLU A 42 7.39 -11.51 -2.17
CA GLU A 42 6.79 -10.51 -3.04
C GLU A 42 5.26 -10.52 -2.97
N ILE A 43 4.65 -11.72 -2.85
CA ILE A 43 3.20 -11.88 -2.71
C ILE A 43 2.72 -11.34 -1.35
N VAL A 44 3.46 -11.60 -0.27
CA VAL A 44 3.10 -11.10 1.06
C VAL A 44 3.25 -9.59 1.11
N LYS A 45 4.36 -9.05 0.59
CA LYS A 45 4.57 -7.61 0.45
C LYS A 45 3.48 -6.97 -0.40
N ALA A 46 3.04 -7.63 -1.48
CA ALA A 46 1.93 -7.13 -2.30
C ALA A 46 0.60 -7.06 -1.54
N GLY A 47 0.27 -8.10 -0.76
CA GLY A 47 -0.89 -8.06 0.10
C GLY A 47 -0.86 -6.90 1.10
N ILE A 48 0.30 -6.68 1.73
CA ILE A 48 0.51 -5.57 2.66
C ILE A 48 0.37 -4.22 1.94
N THR A 49 1.10 -4.01 0.83
CA THR A 49 1.06 -2.77 0.04
C THR A 49 -0.37 -2.44 -0.39
N LEU A 50 -1.11 -3.41 -0.94
CA LEU A 50 -2.50 -3.19 -1.34
C LEU A 50 -3.41 -2.88 -0.14
N SER A 51 -3.14 -3.46 1.02
CA SER A 51 -3.90 -3.15 2.24
C SER A 51 -3.69 -1.71 2.74
N LEU A 52 -2.51 -1.12 2.51
CA LEU A 52 -2.21 0.28 2.83
C LEU A 52 -2.96 1.25 1.90
N PHE A 53 -3.08 0.92 0.61
CA PHE A 53 -3.91 1.70 -0.32
C PHE A 53 -5.40 1.58 -0.02
N GLY A 54 -5.83 0.38 0.39
CA GLY A 54 -7.22 0.06 0.60
C GLY A 54 -8.04 0.09 -0.70
N GLY A 55 -9.35 0.00 -0.55
CA GLY A 55 -10.33 0.07 -1.62
C GLY A 55 -11.38 1.14 -1.37
N VAL A 56 -12.21 1.38 -2.38
CA VAL A 56 -13.25 2.40 -2.33
C VAL A 56 -14.43 1.89 -1.50
N ARG A 57 -14.71 2.57 -0.38
CA ARG A 57 -15.95 2.37 0.39
C ARG A 57 -17.14 2.83 -0.43
N LYS A 58 -18.15 1.97 -0.60
CA LYS A 58 -19.36 2.31 -1.35
C LYS A 58 -20.51 2.54 -0.38
N HIS A 59 -21.00 3.77 -0.36
CA HIS A 59 -22.23 4.13 0.34
C HIS A 59 -23.41 3.89 -0.61
N SER A 60 -24.39 3.13 -0.13
CA SER A 60 -25.65 2.98 -0.86
C SER A 60 -26.51 4.21 -0.60
N MET A 61 -27.13 4.77 -1.65
CA MET A 61 -28.06 5.91 -1.55
C MET A 61 -29.41 5.53 -0.90
N ASP A 62 -29.63 4.23 -0.69
CA ASP A 62 -30.86 3.67 -0.17
C ASP A 62 -30.76 3.44 1.34
N ARG A 63 -31.72 3.94 2.12
CA ARG A 63 -31.69 3.97 3.60
C ARG A 63 -31.63 2.59 4.25
N ASN A 64 -31.98 1.54 3.50
CA ASN A 64 -32.09 0.17 4.02
C ASN A 64 -30.90 -0.75 3.68
N LYS A 65 -29.84 -0.22 3.05
CA LYS A 65 -28.69 -1.04 2.62
C LYS A 65 -27.44 -0.77 3.44
N VAL A 66 -26.79 -1.85 3.87
CA VAL A 66 -25.53 -1.82 4.61
C VAL A 66 -24.40 -1.34 3.67
N PRO A 67 -23.55 -0.39 4.10
CA PRO A 67 -22.42 0.08 3.30
C PRO A 67 -21.43 -1.05 3.01
N VAL A 68 -20.81 -1.02 1.83
CA VAL A 68 -19.80 -2.00 1.43
C VAL A 68 -18.41 -1.51 1.85
N ARG A 69 -17.71 -2.33 2.63
CA ARG A 69 -16.35 -2.04 3.12
C ARG A 69 -15.34 -2.01 1.97
N GLY A 70 -14.47 -1.00 2.01
CA GLY A 70 -13.35 -0.86 1.08
C GLY A 70 -12.01 -1.30 1.67
N ASP A 71 -11.87 -1.35 2.99
CA ASP A 71 -10.58 -1.71 3.60
C ASP A 71 -10.29 -3.21 3.44
N ILE A 72 -9.01 -3.55 3.45
CA ILE A 72 -8.51 -4.92 3.29
C ILE A 72 -7.93 -5.37 4.64
N HIS A 73 -8.32 -6.55 5.12
CA HIS A 73 -7.69 -7.17 6.30
C HIS A 73 -6.74 -8.26 5.82
N VAL A 74 -5.50 -8.26 6.31
CA VAL A 74 -4.47 -9.23 5.97
C VAL A 74 -4.05 -9.98 7.23
N ILE A 75 -3.95 -11.30 7.13
CA ILE A 75 -3.35 -12.16 8.15
C ILE A 75 -2.12 -12.83 7.53
N ILE A 76 -1.00 -12.83 8.27
CA ILE A 76 0.27 -13.43 7.82
C ILE A 76 0.56 -14.62 8.74
N VAL A 77 0.58 -15.82 8.16
CA VAL A 77 0.88 -17.08 8.87
C VAL A 77 2.08 -17.73 8.20
N GLY A 78 2.97 -18.32 9.00
CA GLY A 78 4.14 -19.04 8.50
C GLY A 78 5.15 -19.34 9.60
N ASP A 79 6.19 -20.07 9.25
CA ASP A 79 7.19 -20.62 10.17
C ASP A 79 7.93 -19.54 10.97
N PRO A 80 8.40 -19.87 12.19
CA PRO A 80 9.23 -18.95 12.98
C PRO A 80 10.49 -18.52 12.21
N GLY A 81 10.93 -17.28 12.41
CA GLY A 81 12.14 -16.76 11.75
C GLY A 81 11.97 -16.14 10.36
N LEU A 82 10.79 -16.23 9.72
CA LEU A 82 10.54 -15.66 8.38
C LEU A 82 10.31 -14.13 8.35
N GLY A 83 10.73 -13.37 9.35
CA GLY A 83 10.59 -11.91 9.35
C GLY A 83 9.14 -11.36 9.42
N LYS A 84 8.14 -12.20 9.70
CA LYS A 84 6.70 -11.82 9.74
C LYS A 84 6.44 -10.57 10.59
N SER A 85 7.01 -10.50 11.79
CA SER A 85 6.83 -9.36 12.70
C SER A 85 7.43 -8.07 12.13
N GLN A 86 8.56 -8.16 11.43
CA GLN A 86 9.20 -7.01 10.80
C GLN A 86 8.43 -6.55 9.55
N LEU A 87 7.83 -7.46 8.78
CA LEU A 87 6.89 -7.11 7.70
C LEU A 87 5.67 -6.35 8.24
N LEU A 88 5.09 -6.81 9.35
CA LEU A 88 3.96 -6.13 9.98
C LEU A 88 4.36 -4.76 10.57
N GLN A 89 5.53 -4.65 11.19
CA GLN A 89 6.06 -3.38 11.70
C GLN A 89 6.23 -2.35 10.58
N ALA A 90 6.73 -2.77 9.42
CA ALA A 90 6.87 -1.90 8.25
C ALA A 90 5.52 -1.39 7.69
N ALA A 91 4.42 -2.10 7.97
CA ALA A 91 3.08 -1.70 7.58
C ALA A 91 2.37 -0.82 8.62
N SER A 92 2.79 -0.88 9.88
CA SER A 92 2.21 -0.10 10.98
C SER A 92 2.89 1.23 11.25
N ALA A 93 4.10 1.42 10.70
CA ALA A 93 4.91 2.63 10.85
C ALA A 93 4.41 3.75 9.93
#